data_AF-A0A2H0XBB9-F1
#
_entry.id   AF-A0A2H0XBB9-F1
#
_cell.length_a   1.000
_cell.length_b   1.000
_cell.length_c   1.000
_cell.angle_alpha   90.00
_cell.angle_beta   90.00
_cell.angle_gamma   90.00
#
_symmetry.space_group_name_H-M   'P 1'
#
loop_
_entity.id
_entity.type
_entity.pdbx_description
1 polymer ?
#
loop_
_entity_poly.entity_id
_entity_poly.type
_entity_poly.pdbx_seq_one_letter_code
_entity_poly.pdbx_strand_id
1 'polypeptide(L)'
;MSPASKSQEKLNNCSTKGFTLVELLIAISLIGILTGVLLAVLNPRGIQAKARDSQRISDLSKVKVALESYFSDNRGYPTSGSNWVLVNSISGLATAYINILPIDPKTTGTICNSASAWRGYAYKSNGNSYLLATNMEIASMGTTGCPNSTLGCNCGFFGGTAFYTTAD
;
A
#
# COMPACT_ATOMS: atom_id res chain seq x y z
N MET A 1 82.56 -41.22 12.70
CA MET A 1 81.68 -41.60 11.58
C MET A 1 80.26 -41.15 11.94
N SER A 2 79.67 -40.30 11.10
CA SER A 2 78.32 -39.69 11.13
C SER A 2 77.15 -40.73 11.20
N PRO A 3 75.83 -40.38 11.21
CA PRO A 3 75.12 -39.10 11.41
C PRO A 3 73.80 -39.14 12.27
N ALA A 4 73.31 -37.94 12.59
CA ALA A 4 71.92 -37.39 12.57
C ALA A 4 70.65 -38.25 12.67
N SER A 5 69.62 -37.70 13.37
CA SER A 5 68.43 -37.18 12.69
C SER A 5 67.70 -36.12 13.55
N LYS A 6 67.48 -34.93 12.98
CA LYS A 6 66.53 -33.93 13.49
C LYS A 6 65.32 -33.97 12.56
N SER A 7 64.18 -34.39 13.08
CA SER A 7 62.87 -34.31 12.44
C SER A 7 62.42 -32.85 12.35
N GLN A 8 62.43 -32.28 11.14
CA GLN A 8 61.94 -30.93 10.88
C GLN A 8 60.41 -30.94 10.73
N GLU A 9 59.74 -30.14 11.55
CA GLU A 9 58.30 -29.94 11.55
C GLU A 9 57.88 -29.08 10.34
N LYS A 10 56.93 -29.59 9.56
CA LYS A 10 56.46 -28.96 8.33
C LYS A 10 55.50 -27.82 8.67
N LEU A 11 56.01 -26.60 8.81
CA LEU A 11 55.17 -25.41 9.05
C LEU A 11 54.40 -25.04 7.77
N ASN A 12 53.09 -25.26 7.81
CA ASN A 12 52.16 -24.91 6.74
C ASN A 12 52.11 -23.39 6.55
N ASN A 13 52.61 -22.90 5.43
CA ASN A 13 52.63 -21.47 5.10
C ASN A 13 51.23 -21.00 4.67
N CYS A 14 50.43 -20.52 5.62
CA CYS A 14 49.17 -19.86 5.32
C CYS A 14 49.45 -18.40 4.92
N SER A 15 49.41 -18.12 3.62
CA SER A 15 49.56 -16.77 3.08
C SER A 15 48.34 -15.92 3.45
N THR A 16 48.47 -15.05 4.44
CA THR A 16 47.48 -14.02 4.75
C THR A 16 47.59 -12.89 3.72
N LYS A 17 46.79 -12.95 2.66
CA LYS A 17 46.63 -11.84 1.72
C LYS A 17 45.71 -10.79 2.34
N GLY A 18 46.26 -9.63 2.68
CA GLY A 18 45.50 -8.46 3.10
C GLY A 18 45.01 -7.67 1.87
N PHE A 19 43.85 -7.01 2.00
CA PHE A 19 43.34 -6.09 0.99
C PHE A 19 44.16 -4.80 0.99
N THR A 20 44.40 -4.22 -0.19
CA THR A 20 45.02 -2.89 -0.26
C THR A 20 43.98 -1.79 0.04
N LEU A 21 44.43 -0.67 0.59
CA LEU A 21 43.57 0.51 0.81
C LEU A 21 42.98 1.04 -0.50
N VAL A 22 43.72 0.89 -1.60
CA VAL A 22 43.30 1.31 -2.94
C VAL A 22 42.15 0.43 -3.46
N GLU A 23 42.21 -0.88 -3.22
CA GLU A 23 41.12 -1.79 -3.60
C GLU A 23 39.83 -1.48 -2.85
N LEU A 24 39.91 -1.18 -1.55
CA LEU A 24 38.72 -0.79 -0.80
C LEU A 24 38.16 0.56 -1.27
N LEU A 25 39.03 1.52 -1.62
CA LEU A 25 38.63 2.84 -2.10
C LEU A 25 37.91 2.78 -3.46
N ILE A 26 38.43 1.98 -4.39
CA ILE A 26 37.80 1.78 -5.71
C ILE A 26 36.49 1.01 -5.58
N ALA A 27 36.40 0.05 -4.66
CA ALA A 27 35.18 -0.70 -4.44
C ALA A 27 34.01 0.19 -3.97
N ILE A 28 34.24 1.03 -2.95
CA ILE A 28 33.18 1.92 -2.44
C ILE A 28 32.79 3.00 -3.45
N SER A 29 33.73 3.47 -4.28
CA SER A 29 33.43 4.47 -5.31
C SER A 29 32.58 3.88 -6.43
N LEU A 30 32.87 2.65 -6.87
CA LEU A 30 32.05 1.94 -7.86
C LEU A 30 30.65 1.63 -7.32
N ILE A 31 30.53 1.17 -6.07
CA ILE A 31 29.22 0.92 -5.44
C ILE A 31 28.42 2.24 -5.35
N GLY A 32 29.06 3.35 -5.00
CA GLY A 32 28.43 4.67 -4.97
C GLY A 32 27.88 5.12 -6.33
N ILE A 33 28.64 4.91 -7.40
CA ILE A 33 28.20 5.30 -8.76
C ILE A 33 27.01 4.43 -9.20
N LEU A 34 27.11 3.10 -9.03
CA LEU A 34 26.04 2.18 -9.44
C LEU A 34 24.74 2.43 -8.65
N THR A 35 24.84 2.68 -7.34
CA THR A 35 23.66 2.99 -6.51
C THR A 35 23.03 4.33 -6.87
N GLY A 36 23.82 5.35 -7.20
CA GLY A 36 23.31 6.65 -7.64
C GLY A 36 22.50 6.56 -8.95
N VAL A 37 23.01 5.84 -9.95
CA VAL A 37 22.31 5.63 -11.23
C VAL A 37 21.01 4.85 -11.02
N LEU A 38 21.05 3.80 -10.18
CA LEU A 38 19.88 2.96 -9.92
C LEU A 38 18.71 3.75 -9.32
N LEU A 39 18.98 4.63 -8.35
CA LEU A 39 17.95 5.45 -7.71
C LEU A 39 17.39 6.54 -8.63
N ALA A 40 18.19 7.03 -9.58
CA ALA A 40 17.74 7.99 -10.58
C ALA A 40 16.77 7.35 -11.59
N VAL A 41 17.02 6.09 -11.96
CA VAL A 41 16.21 5.35 -12.95
C VAL A 41 14.95 4.76 -12.32
N LEU A 42 15.08 4.12 -11.17
CA LEU A 42 13.96 3.51 -10.46
C LEU A 42 13.30 4.58 -9.60
N ASN A 43 12.31 5.32 -10.11
CA ASN A 43 11.52 6.27 -9.32
C ASN A 43 10.82 5.52 -8.14
N PRO A 44 11.44 5.46 -6.95
CA PRO A 44 11.04 4.47 -5.94
C PRO A 44 9.75 4.94 -5.25
N ARG A 45 9.52 6.25 -5.23
CA ARG A 45 8.30 6.88 -4.72
C ARG A 45 7.08 6.50 -5.55
N GLY A 46 7.21 6.50 -6.88
CA GLY A 46 6.14 6.11 -7.79
C GLY A 46 5.76 4.62 -7.66
N ILE A 47 6.75 3.74 -7.52
CA ILE A 47 6.53 2.30 -7.35
C ILE A 47 5.78 2.02 -6.04
N GLN A 48 6.22 2.63 -4.93
CA GLN A 48 5.54 2.46 -3.64
C GLN A 48 4.12 3.04 -3.65
N ALA A 49 3.91 4.18 -4.32
CA ALA A 49 2.56 4.75 -4.50
C ALA A 49 1.65 3.78 -5.27
N LYS A 50 2.15 3.18 -6.36
CA LYS A 50 1.41 2.19 -7.15
C LYS A 50 1.05 0.95 -6.33
N ALA A 51 1.97 0.46 -5.51
CA ALA A 51 1.72 -0.67 -4.63
C ALA A 51 0.62 -0.37 -3.61
N ARG A 52 0.66 0.80 -2.97
CA ARG A 52 -0.39 1.25 -2.04
C ARG A 52 -1.73 1.44 -2.72
N ASP A 53 -1.75 2.04 -3.90
CA ASP A 53 -2.96 2.24 -4.70
C ASP A 53 -3.58 0.90 -5.12
N SER A 54 -2.76 -0.08 -5.54
CA SER A 54 -3.23 -1.44 -5.82
C SER A 54 -3.80 -2.12 -4.57
N GLN A 55 -3.19 -1.90 -3.41
CA GLN A 55 -3.70 -2.41 -2.14
C GLN A 55 -5.05 -1.77 -1.79
N ARG A 56 -5.20 -0.44 -1.95
CA ARG A 56 -6.48 0.26 -1.73
C ARG A 56 -7.62 -0.30 -2.57
N ILE A 57 -7.36 -0.57 -3.85
CA ILE A 57 -8.37 -1.17 -4.76
C ILE A 57 -8.75 -2.58 -4.29
N SER A 58 -7.75 -3.40 -3.93
CA SER A 58 -8.00 -4.76 -3.41
C SER A 58 -8.82 -4.72 -2.12
N ASP A 59 -8.50 -3.80 -1.22
CA ASP A 59 -9.17 -3.66 0.07
C ASP A 59 -10.62 -3.21 -0.09
N LEU A 60 -10.90 -2.25 -0.98
CA LEU A 60 -12.28 -1.88 -1.32
C LEU A 60 -13.04 -3.03 -1.99
N SER A 61 -12.37 -3.86 -2.79
CA SER A 61 -13.00 -5.03 -3.41
C SER A 61 -13.43 -6.07 -2.36
N LYS A 62 -12.63 -6.29 -1.31
CA LYS A 62 -13.01 -7.16 -0.18
C LYS A 62 -14.23 -6.60 0.57
N VAL A 63 -14.25 -5.28 0.80
CA VAL A 63 -15.37 -4.61 1.46
C VAL A 63 -16.64 -4.71 0.63
N LYS A 64 -16.54 -4.55 -0.70
CA LYS A 64 -17.64 -4.78 -1.64
C LYS A 64 -18.23 -6.18 -1.49
N VAL A 65 -17.41 -7.23 -1.54
CA VAL A 65 -17.88 -8.62 -1.35
C VAL A 65 -18.59 -8.81 0.01
N ALA A 66 -18.06 -8.21 1.07
CA ALA A 66 -18.68 -8.24 2.39
C ALA A 66 -20.04 -7.53 2.41
N LEU A 67 -20.16 -6.38 1.73
CA LEU A 67 -21.42 -5.64 1.61
C LEU A 67 -22.46 -6.42 0.80
N GLU A 68 -22.06 -7.09 -0.28
CA GLU A 68 -22.98 -7.95 -1.04
C GLU A 68 -23.47 -9.15 -0.20
N SER A 69 -22.57 -9.73 0.61
CA SER A 69 -22.95 -10.80 1.54
C SER A 69 -23.94 -10.28 2.60
N TYR A 70 -23.69 -9.08 3.14
CA TYR A 70 -24.62 -8.43 4.06
C TYR A 70 -25.99 -8.20 3.42
N PHE A 71 -26.03 -7.77 2.15
CA PHE A 71 -27.27 -7.54 1.42
C PHE A 71 -28.06 -8.84 1.20
N SER A 72 -27.38 -9.95 0.92
CA SER A 72 -28.01 -11.28 0.79
C SER A 72 -28.82 -11.64 2.05
N ASP A 73 -28.28 -11.35 3.23
CA ASP A 73 -28.89 -11.74 4.50
C ASP A 73 -29.92 -10.71 5.02
N ASN A 74 -29.65 -9.41 4.83
CA ASN A 74 -30.44 -8.33 5.44
C ASN A 74 -31.37 -7.62 4.44
N ARG A 75 -31.31 -7.97 3.15
CA ARG A 75 -32.08 -7.35 2.06
C ARG A 75 -31.90 -5.83 1.93
N GLY A 76 -30.76 -5.32 2.40
CA GLY A 76 -30.40 -3.91 2.37
C GLY A 76 -28.93 -3.74 2.74
N TYR A 77 -28.37 -2.57 2.46
CA TYR A 77 -27.02 -2.20 2.88
C TYR A 77 -27.04 -1.40 4.19
N PRO A 78 -25.97 -1.43 5.01
CA PRO A 78 -25.89 -0.61 6.21
C PRO A 78 -26.03 0.88 5.89
N THR A 79 -27.02 1.57 6.44
CA THR A 79 -27.21 2.99 6.10
C THR A 79 -26.14 3.86 6.74
N SER A 80 -25.64 4.86 6.01
CA SER A 80 -24.66 5.83 6.55
C SER A 80 -25.31 7.19 6.87
N GLY A 81 -26.64 7.27 6.80
CA GLY A 81 -27.37 8.54 6.81
C GLY A 81 -27.04 9.42 5.60
N SER A 82 -27.06 10.74 5.78
CA SER A 82 -26.78 11.71 4.71
C SER A 82 -25.28 11.90 4.43
N ASN A 83 -24.42 11.44 5.34
CA ASN A 83 -23.00 11.74 5.34
C ASN A 83 -22.15 10.55 4.85
N TRP A 84 -20.93 10.88 4.42
CA TRP A 84 -19.88 9.89 4.21
C TRP A 84 -19.34 9.42 5.57
N VAL A 85 -19.09 8.12 5.70
CA VAL A 85 -18.50 7.50 6.87
C VAL A 85 -17.25 6.71 6.49
N LEU A 86 -16.38 6.38 7.45
CA LEU A 86 -15.29 5.44 7.20
C LEU A 86 -15.85 4.03 7.07
N VAL A 87 -15.21 3.23 6.23
CA VAL A 87 -15.50 1.80 6.13
C VAL A 87 -15.36 1.10 7.49
N ASN A 88 -14.39 1.49 8.32
CA ASN A 88 -14.19 0.90 9.65
C ASN A 88 -15.30 1.23 10.66
N SER A 89 -16.21 2.16 10.33
CA SER A 89 -17.34 2.57 11.17
C SER A 89 -18.67 1.98 10.70
N ILE A 90 -18.66 1.10 9.70
CA ILE A 90 -19.87 0.42 9.22
C ILE A 90 -20.32 -0.58 10.28
N SER A 91 -21.46 -0.30 10.90
CA SER A 91 -22.06 -1.17 11.91
C SER A 91 -22.52 -2.49 11.29
N GLY A 92 -22.24 -3.61 11.98
CA GLY A 92 -22.70 -4.94 11.59
C GLY A 92 -21.96 -5.61 10.43
N LEU A 93 -20.93 -4.96 9.86
CA LEU A 93 -20.14 -5.54 8.77
C LEU A 93 -18.93 -6.33 9.28
N ALA A 94 -18.19 -5.75 10.24
CA ALA A 94 -17.04 -6.40 10.87
C ALA A 94 -17.46 -7.65 11.66
N THR A 95 -16.57 -8.64 11.71
CA THR A 95 -16.70 -9.91 12.45
C THR A 95 -17.76 -10.87 11.89
N ALA A 96 -18.82 -10.36 11.24
CA ALA A 96 -19.87 -11.16 10.62
C ALA A 96 -19.59 -11.46 9.14
N TYR A 97 -19.19 -10.45 8.36
CA TYR A 97 -19.01 -10.58 6.90
C TYR A 97 -17.57 -10.34 6.45
N ILE A 98 -16.76 -9.72 7.30
CA ILE A 98 -15.33 -9.53 7.09
C ILE A 98 -14.59 -9.59 8.43
N ASN A 99 -13.53 -10.40 8.50
CA ASN A 99 -12.80 -10.64 9.75
C ASN A 99 -12.19 -9.35 10.32
N ILE A 100 -11.62 -8.51 9.46
CA ILE A 100 -11.00 -7.24 9.82
C ILE A 100 -11.28 -6.24 8.71
N LEU A 101 -11.84 -5.08 9.06
CA LEU A 101 -12.03 -3.99 8.11
C LEU A 101 -10.66 -3.39 7.73
N PRO A 102 -10.38 -3.22 6.43
CA PRO A 102 -9.09 -2.73 6.00
C PRO A 102 -8.86 -1.27 6.45
N ILE A 103 -7.60 -0.93 6.65
CA ILE A 103 -7.14 0.41 7.04
C ILE A 103 -6.17 0.90 5.96
N ASP A 104 -6.33 2.16 5.55
CA ASP A 104 -5.47 2.73 4.52
C ASP A 104 -3.98 2.69 4.94
N PRO A 105 -3.06 2.25 4.06
CA PRO A 105 -1.64 2.09 4.39
C PRO A 105 -0.90 3.38 4.78
N LYS A 106 -1.45 4.54 4.45
CA LYS A 106 -0.79 5.85 4.65
C LYS A 106 -1.47 6.68 5.73
N THR A 107 -2.73 6.44 6.07
CA THR A 107 -3.44 7.25 7.05
C THR A 107 -4.54 6.50 7.78
N THR A 108 -4.51 6.54 9.10
CA THR A 108 -5.60 6.10 9.97
C THR A 108 -6.71 7.14 10.02
N GLY A 109 -7.66 7.06 9.08
CA GLY A 109 -9.07 7.38 9.33
C GLY A 109 -9.44 8.79 9.82
N THR A 110 -9.18 9.82 9.02
CA THR A 110 -9.88 11.10 9.18
C THR A 110 -10.99 11.21 8.15
N ILE A 111 -12.25 11.16 8.59
CA ILE A 111 -13.37 11.72 7.83
C ILE A 111 -13.30 13.22 8.04
N CYS A 112 -13.32 14.00 6.97
CA CYS A 112 -13.60 15.41 7.11
C CYS A 112 -14.51 15.88 5.99
N ASN A 113 -15.48 16.68 6.40
CA ASN A 113 -16.51 17.33 5.60
C ASN A 113 -15.92 18.46 4.73
N SER A 114 -14.71 18.28 4.18
CA SER A 114 -13.95 19.33 3.50
C SER A 114 -13.03 18.75 2.42
N ALA A 115 -12.99 19.42 1.26
CA ALA A 115 -12.47 18.91 0.00
C ALA A 115 -10.95 18.66 -0.10
N SER A 116 -10.18 18.85 0.98
CA SER A 116 -8.72 18.98 0.93
C SER A 116 -7.92 18.10 1.89
N ALA A 117 -8.56 17.24 2.70
CA ALA A 117 -7.85 16.44 3.71
C ALA A 117 -8.32 14.98 3.84
N TRP A 118 -9.07 14.47 2.86
CA TRP A 118 -9.62 13.12 2.96
C TRP A 118 -8.57 12.04 2.70
N ARG A 119 -8.39 11.10 3.65
CA ARG A 119 -7.42 9.98 3.54
C ARG A 119 -8.01 8.76 4.27
N GLY A 120 -8.38 7.74 3.51
CA GLY A 120 -8.98 6.51 4.05
C GLY A 120 -9.88 5.81 3.04
N TYR A 121 -10.70 4.88 3.53
CA TYR A 121 -11.78 4.25 2.78
C TYR A 121 -13.12 4.85 3.20
N ALA A 122 -13.86 5.42 2.25
CA ALA A 122 -15.14 6.07 2.47
C ALA A 122 -16.27 5.16 2.03
N TYR A 123 -17.37 5.27 2.76
CA TYR A 123 -18.61 4.58 2.49
C TYR A 123 -19.77 5.55 2.60
N LYS A 124 -20.72 5.45 1.67
CA LYS A 124 -22.01 6.12 1.77
C LYS A 124 -23.11 5.20 1.24
N SER A 125 -24.23 5.12 1.95
CA SER A 125 -25.38 4.30 1.54
C SER A 125 -26.71 4.88 1.99
N ASN A 126 -27.73 4.72 1.14
CA ASN A 126 -29.14 4.98 1.46
C ASN A 126 -29.93 3.72 1.89
N GLY A 127 -29.25 2.57 2.03
CA GLY A 127 -29.88 1.28 2.34
C GLY A 127 -30.23 0.42 1.11
N ASN A 128 -30.38 1.02 -0.07
CA ASN A 128 -30.67 0.30 -1.33
C ASN A 128 -29.47 0.23 -2.26
N SER A 129 -28.58 1.22 -2.19
CA SER A 129 -27.33 1.27 -2.95
C SER A 129 -26.23 1.84 -2.07
N TYR A 130 -24.98 1.60 -2.44
CA TYR A 130 -23.83 2.18 -1.76
C TYR A 130 -22.78 2.69 -2.75
N LEU A 131 -21.93 3.57 -2.25
CA LEU A 131 -20.75 4.07 -2.93
C LEU A 131 -19.56 3.93 -1.98
N LEU A 132 -18.52 3.25 -2.44
CA LEU A 132 -17.21 3.19 -1.80
C LEU A 132 -16.25 4.10 -2.56
N ALA A 133 -15.38 4.79 -1.83
CA ALA A 133 -14.38 5.68 -2.41
C ALA A 133 -13.04 5.57 -1.67
N THR A 134 -11.95 5.85 -2.39
CA THR A 134 -10.61 6.03 -1.82
C THR A 134 -9.82 7.02 -2.68
N ASN A 135 -8.94 7.82 -2.07
CA ASN A 135 -8.03 8.68 -2.83
C ASN A 135 -6.85 7.86 -3.38
N MET A 136 -6.44 8.20 -4.60
CA MET A 136 -5.32 7.57 -5.29
C MET A 136 -4.11 8.50 -5.28
N GLU A 137 -2.92 7.96 -5.07
CA GLU A 137 -1.68 8.72 -5.16
C GLU A 137 -1.22 8.90 -6.61
N ILE A 138 -1.64 7.97 -7.49
CA ILE A 138 -1.36 8.00 -8.91
C ILE A 138 -2.63 8.37 -9.68
N ALA A 139 -2.54 9.46 -10.44
CA ALA A 139 -3.68 10.00 -11.18
C ALA A 139 -4.32 9.00 -12.17
N SER A 140 -3.51 8.19 -12.85
CA SER A 140 -3.99 7.20 -13.81
C SER A 140 -4.69 5.98 -13.19
N MET A 141 -4.62 5.82 -11.86
CA MET A 141 -5.30 4.74 -11.14
C MET A 141 -6.63 5.19 -10.52
N GLY A 142 -6.90 6.50 -10.50
CA GLY A 142 -8.20 7.04 -10.14
C GLY A 142 -9.02 7.37 -11.39
N THR A 143 -10.31 7.59 -11.18
CA THR A 143 -11.23 8.12 -12.20
C THR A 143 -11.50 9.59 -11.92
N THR A 144 -11.51 10.41 -12.96
CA THR A 144 -12.00 11.79 -12.89
C THR A 144 -13.52 11.77 -13.00
N GLY A 145 -14.20 12.24 -11.96
CA GLY A 145 -15.66 12.24 -11.91
C GLY A 145 -16.22 10.97 -11.26
N CYS A 146 -17.35 11.15 -10.60
CA CYS A 146 -18.03 10.11 -9.85
C CYS A 146 -19.30 9.76 -10.58
N PRO A 147 -19.88 8.58 -10.33
CA PRO A 147 -21.22 8.27 -10.81
C PRO A 147 -22.22 9.22 -10.12
N ASN A 148 -22.44 10.39 -10.71
CA ASN A 148 -23.35 11.46 -10.24
C ASN A 148 -24.80 10.95 -10.07
N SER A 149 -25.13 9.78 -10.62
CA SER A 149 -26.44 9.14 -10.47
C SER A 149 -26.58 8.29 -9.20
N THR A 150 -25.50 7.89 -8.53
CA THR A 150 -25.58 6.97 -7.38
C THR A 150 -25.50 7.79 -6.09
N LEU A 151 -26.65 7.99 -5.43
CA LEU A 151 -26.80 8.60 -4.09
C LEU A 151 -26.63 10.13 -4.00
N GLY A 152 -26.70 10.88 -5.11
CA GLY A 152 -26.62 12.35 -5.10
C GLY A 152 -25.30 12.89 -4.53
N CYS A 153 -24.21 12.12 -4.65
CA CYS A 153 -22.92 12.48 -4.07
C CYS A 153 -22.20 13.50 -4.94
N ASN A 154 -22.11 14.75 -4.47
CA ASN A 154 -21.13 15.69 -5.03
C ASN A 154 -19.74 15.20 -4.62
N CYS A 155 -18.95 14.79 -5.60
CA CYS A 155 -17.63 14.26 -5.36
C CYS A 155 -16.49 15.23 -5.69
N GLY A 156 -16.83 16.51 -5.89
CA GLY A 156 -15.86 17.61 -5.78
C GLY A 156 -15.15 17.67 -4.43
N PHE A 157 -15.56 16.84 -3.46
CA PHE A 157 -14.92 16.65 -2.17
C PHE A 157 -13.61 15.84 -2.20
N PHE A 158 -13.29 15.08 -3.26
CA PHE A 158 -12.10 14.21 -3.26
C PHE A 158 -10.81 14.87 -3.76
N GLY A 159 -10.79 16.20 -3.99
CA GLY A 159 -9.57 17.01 -4.13
C GLY A 159 -8.49 16.51 -5.12
N GLY A 160 -8.86 15.65 -6.08
CA GLY A 160 -7.90 14.94 -6.93
C GLY A 160 -8.48 13.67 -7.58
N THR A 161 -7.61 12.72 -7.91
CA THR A 161 -7.96 11.42 -8.48
C THR A 161 -8.35 10.42 -7.41
N ALA A 162 -9.56 9.89 -7.50
CA ALA A 162 -10.09 8.92 -6.55
C ALA A 162 -10.60 7.70 -7.31
N PHE A 163 -10.59 6.56 -6.64
CA PHE A 163 -11.21 5.34 -7.13
C PHE A 163 -12.58 5.19 -6.46
N TYR A 164 -13.59 4.86 -7.26
CA TYR A 164 -14.97 4.65 -6.82
C TYR A 164 -15.44 3.25 -7.20
N THR A 165 -16.24 2.64 -6.35
CA THR A 165 -16.97 1.41 -6.68
C THR A 165 -18.34 1.44 -6.03
N THR A 166 -19.34 0.89 -6.71
CA THR A 166 -20.74 0.84 -6.28
C THR A 166 -21.20 -0.61 -6.15
N ALA A 167 -22.42 -0.78 -5.63
CA ALA A 167 -23.20 -2.00 -5.86
C ALA A 167 -23.25 -2.33 -7.36
N ASP A 168 -23.29 -3.62 -7.68
CA ASP A 168 -23.50 -4.12 -9.04
C ASP A 168 -24.95 -3.98 -9.51
#